data_AF-A0A6N7DW52-F1
#
_entry.id   AF-A0A6N7DW52-F1
#
_cell.length_a   1.000
_cell.length_b   1.000
_cell.length_c   1.000
_cell.angle_alpha   90.00
_cell.angle_beta   90.00
_cell.angle_gamma   90.00
#
_symmetry.space_group_name_H-M   'P 1'
#
loop_
_entity.id
_entity.type
_entity.pdbx_description
1 polymer ?
#
loop_
_entity_poly.entity_id
_entity_poly.type
_entity_poly.pdbx_seq_one_letter_code
_entity_poly.pdbx_strand_id
1 'polypeptide(L)'
;MDFLQFTKPFEIIHAHNNFTIEKLSEIRDALAVALNSSAYKDNFTIVTTGSYGRGEASQESDIDLIILVNDENIVEDNSIIQSELKQIADIISTLVPAPTGSTGTFGTDEIHSYDELTKNIGGNKDTNITMTHRVLLLLEGTWLFNENGFKELRANLLSKYIADEQPAGQITSFLLNDIIRFYRTMTTDFANKVFERGQSWGLRSVKLSYSRKLLYFGGIIAVAEAVNHEKRSEKIAAISDLLDVSPLERICRINNSNEHTKEVFEAYEYFLKIISDAEKRKQLSELKKIDRNESPAYLEIRETRKEFSQKLSSWLCNHYQDDHPIHNALLF
;
A
#
# COMPACT_ATOMS: atom_id res chain seq x y z
N MET A 1 0.51 19.72 12.72
CA MET A 1 1.81 19.98 12.05
C MET A 1 1.73 19.31 10.69
N ASP A 2 2.16 19.96 9.62
CA ASP A 2 2.23 19.36 8.27
C ASP A 2 3.16 18.13 8.25
N PHE A 3 2.84 17.11 7.45
CA PHE A 3 3.59 15.84 7.43
C PHE A 3 5.03 16.03 6.93
N LEU A 4 5.25 16.86 5.91
CA LEU A 4 6.60 17.16 5.43
C LEU A 4 7.41 17.95 6.48
N GLN A 5 6.75 18.83 7.24
CA GLN A 5 7.39 19.49 8.37
C GLN A 5 7.75 18.52 9.50
N PHE A 6 6.87 17.56 9.82
CA PHE A 6 7.11 16.54 10.83
C PHE A 6 8.26 15.60 10.44
N THR A 7 8.40 15.29 9.15
CA THR A 7 9.41 14.34 8.67
C THR A 7 10.82 14.93 8.59
N LYS A 8 11.01 16.26 8.69
CA LYS A 8 12.34 16.90 8.57
C LYS A 8 13.47 16.30 9.42
N PRO A 9 13.23 15.85 10.68
CA PRO A 9 14.27 15.19 11.47
C PRO A 9 14.61 13.76 11.02
N PHE A 10 13.80 13.15 10.14
CA PHE A 10 13.96 11.80 9.60
C PHE A 10 14.43 11.90 8.15
N GLU A 11 15.74 12.06 7.96
CA GLU A 11 16.35 12.45 6.68
C GLU A 11 15.95 11.55 5.50
N ILE A 12 15.96 10.23 5.67
CA ILE A 12 15.64 9.25 4.62
C ILE A 12 14.14 9.25 4.30
N ILE A 13 13.27 9.22 5.31
CA ILE A 13 11.81 9.34 5.12
C ILE A 13 11.50 10.65 4.39
N HIS A 14 12.09 11.77 4.81
CA HIS A 14 11.85 13.07 4.19
C HIS A 14 12.33 13.09 2.74
N ALA A 15 13.55 12.60 2.47
CA ALA A 15 14.10 12.52 1.13
C ALA A 15 13.27 11.62 0.20
N HIS A 16 12.84 10.45 0.68
CA HIS A 16 12.01 9.53 -0.09
C HIS A 16 10.61 10.10 -0.38
N ASN A 17 10.01 10.81 0.57
CA ASN A 17 8.73 11.49 0.33
C ASN A 17 8.85 12.55 -0.76
N ASN A 18 9.89 13.39 -0.70
CA ASN A 18 10.12 14.40 -1.73
C ASN A 18 10.39 13.75 -3.11
N PHE A 19 11.23 12.71 -3.17
CA PHE A 19 11.47 11.95 -4.39
C PHE A 19 10.19 11.36 -4.96
N THR A 20 9.35 10.76 -4.12
CA THR A 20 8.09 10.16 -4.54
C THR A 20 7.12 11.22 -5.07
N ILE A 21 6.98 12.35 -4.39
CA ILE A 21 6.11 13.46 -4.82
C ILE A 21 6.55 14.00 -6.17
N GLU A 22 7.84 14.27 -6.35
CA GLU A 22 8.42 14.76 -7.60
C GLU A 22 8.16 13.78 -8.74
N LYS A 23 8.51 12.50 -8.56
CA LYS A 23 8.34 11.48 -9.60
C LYS A 23 6.88 11.20 -9.94
N LEU A 24 5.98 11.18 -8.96
CA LEU A 24 4.55 11.05 -9.23
C LEU A 24 4.03 12.23 -10.05
N SER A 25 4.50 13.46 -9.77
CA SER A 25 4.13 14.64 -10.57
C SER A 25 4.59 14.51 -12.02
N GLU A 26 5.87 14.15 -12.24
CA GLU A 26 6.42 13.95 -13.59
C GLU A 26 5.63 12.89 -14.38
N ILE A 27 5.33 11.75 -13.75
CA ILE A 27 4.58 10.66 -14.37
C ILE A 27 3.15 11.10 -14.71
N ARG A 28 2.48 11.78 -13.78
CA ARG A 28 1.11 12.29 -13.99
C ARG A 28 1.06 13.27 -15.16
N ASP A 29 1.99 14.21 -15.22
CA ASP A 29 2.06 15.19 -16.30
C ASP A 29 2.33 14.52 -17.66
N ALA A 30 3.26 13.57 -17.70
CA ALA A 30 3.57 12.82 -18.93
C ALA A 30 2.38 11.97 -19.42
N LEU A 31 1.72 11.24 -18.51
CA LEU A 31 0.54 10.44 -18.83
C LEU A 31 -0.64 11.32 -19.25
N ALA A 32 -0.85 12.46 -18.57
CA ALA A 32 -1.89 13.41 -18.92
C ALA A 32 -1.72 13.90 -20.36
N VAL A 33 -0.50 14.26 -20.76
CA VAL A 33 -0.21 14.70 -22.15
C VAL A 33 -0.42 13.58 -23.15
N ALA A 34 0.15 12.39 -22.90
CA ALA A 34 0.12 11.29 -23.85
C ALA A 34 -1.30 10.74 -24.10
N LEU A 35 -2.11 10.65 -23.03
CA LEU A 35 -3.42 10.01 -23.08
C LEU A 35 -4.57 11.00 -23.31
N ASN A 36 -4.33 12.31 -23.34
CA ASN A 36 -5.39 13.32 -23.49
C ASN A 36 -6.24 13.15 -24.76
N SER A 37 -5.62 12.68 -25.85
CA SER A 37 -6.29 12.44 -27.13
C SER A 37 -6.85 11.03 -27.30
N SER A 38 -6.63 10.13 -26.33
CA SER A 38 -7.19 8.79 -26.40
C SER A 38 -8.72 8.86 -26.35
N ALA A 39 -9.37 8.09 -27.21
CA ALA A 39 -10.83 7.91 -27.19
C ALA A 39 -11.30 7.14 -25.95
N TYR A 40 -10.38 6.45 -25.26
CA TYR A 40 -10.65 5.59 -24.11
C TYR A 40 -10.21 6.19 -22.78
N LYS A 41 -9.80 7.47 -22.75
CA LYS A 41 -9.22 8.09 -21.55
C LYS A 41 -10.15 8.09 -20.33
N ASP A 42 -11.46 8.09 -20.56
CA ASP A 42 -12.46 8.05 -19.49
C ASP A 42 -12.83 6.59 -19.12
N ASN A 43 -12.33 5.61 -19.87
CA ASN A 43 -12.62 4.18 -19.70
C ASN A 43 -11.63 3.46 -18.78
N PHE A 44 -10.52 4.10 -18.41
CA PHE A 44 -9.55 3.50 -17.52
C PHE A 44 -8.94 4.50 -16.54
N THR A 45 -8.42 3.95 -15.44
CA THR A 45 -7.71 4.65 -14.38
C THR A 45 -6.39 3.93 -14.18
N ILE A 46 -5.30 4.70 -14.10
CA ILE A 46 -3.97 4.15 -13.83
C ILE A 46 -3.63 4.47 -12.39
N VAL A 47 -3.27 3.44 -11.63
CA VAL A 47 -2.87 3.58 -10.23
C VAL A 47 -1.50 2.96 -10.01
N THR A 48 -0.83 3.44 -8.97
CA THR A 48 0.34 2.78 -8.43
C THR A 48 0.17 2.42 -6.96
N THR A 49 0.77 1.31 -6.59
CA THR A 49 0.88 0.82 -5.21
C THR A 49 2.35 0.72 -4.82
N GLY A 50 2.68 -0.01 -3.76
CA GLY A 50 4.07 -0.27 -3.43
C GLY A 50 4.76 0.97 -2.85
N SER A 51 6.06 1.09 -3.16
CA SER A 51 6.89 2.16 -2.57
C SER A 51 6.44 3.56 -3.01
N TYR A 52 6.00 3.72 -4.26
CA TYR A 52 5.42 4.97 -4.77
C TYR A 52 4.10 5.30 -4.08
N GLY A 53 3.22 4.30 -3.90
CA GLY A 53 1.97 4.47 -3.17
C GLY A 53 2.15 4.87 -1.69
N ARG A 54 3.20 4.34 -1.04
CA ARG A 54 3.51 4.62 0.37
C ARG A 54 4.34 5.88 0.61
N GLY A 55 4.73 6.64 -0.42
CA GLY A 55 5.59 7.83 -0.24
C GLY A 55 7.03 7.49 0.16
N GLU A 56 7.49 6.27 -0.11
CA GLU A 56 8.80 5.77 0.34
C GLU A 56 9.72 5.36 -0.82
N ALA A 57 9.40 5.76 -2.05
CA ALA A 57 10.20 5.43 -3.22
C ALA A 57 11.57 6.10 -3.17
N SER A 58 12.53 5.45 -3.82
CA SER A 58 13.90 5.93 -4.02
C SER A 58 14.36 5.57 -5.43
N GLN A 59 15.61 5.92 -5.78
CA GLN A 59 16.22 5.52 -7.06
C GLN A 59 16.22 4.00 -7.29
N GLU A 60 16.26 3.22 -6.21
CA GLU A 60 16.28 1.75 -6.24
C GLU A 60 14.87 1.11 -6.29
N SER A 61 13.82 1.93 -6.30
CA SER A 61 12.44 1.48 -6.26
C SER A 61 11.86 1.26 -7.64
N ASP A 62 11.29 0.07 -7.82
CA ASP A 62 10.33 -0.22 -8.89
C ASP A 62 8.99 0.47 -8.63
N ILE A 63 8.22 0.64 -9.71
CA ILE A 63 6.83 1.07 -9.64
C ILE A 63 5.90 -0.14 -9.85
N ASP A 64 4.94 -0.29 -8.95
CA ASP A 64 3.89 -1.30 -9.06
C ASP A 64 2.69 -0.62 -9.73
N LEU A 65 2.42 -0.97 -10.98
CA LEU A 65 1.36 -0.40 -11.81
C LEU A 65 0.13 -1.31 -11.85
N ILE A 66 -1.08 -0.74 -11.76
CA ILE A 66 -2.35 -1.43 -12.00
C ILE A 66 -3.20 -0.57 -12.93
N ILE A 67 -3.79 -1.19 -13.96
CA ILE A 67 -4.72 -0.53 -14.89
C ILE A 67 -6.13 -1.02 -14.58
N LEU A 68 -7.00 -0.08 -14.23
CA LEU A 68 -8.37 -0.34 -13.79
C LEU A 68 -9.33 0.17 -14.85
N VAL A 69 -10.19 -0.70 -15.36
CA VAL A 69 -11.05 -0.45 -16.52
C VAL A 69 -12.51 -0.51 -16.11
N ASN A 70 -13.32 0.41 -16.62
CA ASN A 70 -14.77 0.46 -16.38
C ASN A 70 -15.61 0.01 -17.60
N ASP A 71 -14.96 -0.47 -18.67
CA ASP A 71 -15.55 -1.00 -19.90
C ASP A 71 -15.23 -2.50 -20.05
N GLU A 72 -16.27 -3.33 -20.04
CA GLU A 72 -16.13 -4.79 -20.17
C GLU A 72 -15.48 -5.22 -21.49
N ASN A 73 -15.67 -4.46 -22.58
CA ASN A 73 -15.06 -4.83 -23.88
C ASN A 73 -13.54 -4.75 -23.84
N ILE A 74 -12.99 -3.74 -23.13
CA ILE A 74 -11.54 -3.58 -22.95
C ILE A 74 -10.97 -4.68 -22.04
N VAL A 75 -11.76 -5.14 -21.07
CA VAL A 75 -11.36 -6.25 -20.18
C VAL A 75 -11.32 -7.56 -20.96
N GLU A 76 -12.30 -7.80 -21.83
CA GLU A 76 -12.34 -9.00 -22.69
C GLU A 76 -11.27 -8.98 -23.78
N ASP A 77 -10.99 -7.81 -24.36
CA ASP A 77 -9.98 -7.62 -25.40
C ASP A 77 -9.17 -6.34 -25.12
N ASN A 78 -8.05 -6.50 -24.42
CA ASN A 78 -7.13 -5.40 -24.18
C ASN A 78 -6.43 -4.90 -25.46
N SER A 79 -6.60 -5.57 -26.60
CA SER A 79 -6.07 -5.12 -27.89
C SER A 79 -6.59 -3.73 -28.27
N ILE A 80 -7.78 -3.39 -27.77
CA ILE A 80 -8.51 -2.14 -27.97
C ILE A 80 -7.69 -0.92 -27.52
N ILE A 81 -6.92 -1.04 -26.44
CA ILE A 81 -6.13 0.04 -25.84
C ILE A 81 -4.61 -0.18 -25.95
N GLN A 82 -4.14 -1.02 -26.88
CA GLN A 82 -2.71 -1.38 -26.97
C GLN A 82 -1.80 -0.19 -27.23
N SER A 83 -2.31 0.81 -27.95
CA SER A 83 -1.53 2.02 -28.22
C SER A 83 -1.26 2.81 -26.94
N GLU A 84 -2.26 2.88 -26.06
CA GLU A 84 -2.20 3.50 -24.75
C GLU A 84 -1.30 2.69 -23.81
N LEU A 85 -1.47 1.36 -23.76
CA LEU A 85 -0.62 0.48 -22.96
C LEU A 85 0.86 0.63 -23.31
N LYS A 86 1.18 0.72 -24.61
CA LYS A 86 2.55 0.95 -25.06
C LYS A 86 3.07 2.32 -24.63
N GLN A 87 2.27 3.38 -24.79
CA GLN A 87 2.67 4.73 -24.35
C GLN A 87 2.91 4.77 -22.83
N ILE A 88 2.06 4.10 -22.04
CA ILE A 88 2.21 3.98 -20.60
C ILE A 88 3.54 3.28 -20.27
N ALA A 89 3.82 2.13 -20.89
CA ALA A 89 5.09 1.40 -20.68
C ALA A 89 6.32 2.25 -21.05
N ASP A 90 6.28 2.96 -22.18
CA ASP A 90 7.36 3.81 -22.66
C ASP A 90 7.62 4.99 -21.68
N ILE A 91 6.56 5.63 -21.18
CA ILE A 91 6.67 6.71 -20.19
C ILE A 91 7.25 6.19 -18.88
N ILE A 92 6.70 5.10 -18.37
CA ILE A 92 7.14 4.53 -17.09
C ILE A 92 8.60 4.08 -17.16
N SER A 93 9.01 3.39 -18.22
CA SER A 93 10.40 2.95 -18.42
C SER A 93 11.38 4.11 -18.60
N THR A 94 10.91 5.27 -19.07
CA THR A 94 11.73 6.49 -19.20
C THR A 94 11.89 7.23 -17.87
N LEU A 95 10.82 7.32 -17.07
CA LEU A 95 10.77 8.16 -15.88
C LEU A 95 11.14 7.43 -14.59
N VAL A 96 10.97 6.10 -14.55
CA VAL A 96 11.29 5.25 -13.39
C VAL A 96 12.71 4.68 -13.56
N PRO A 97 13.67 5.01 -12.67
CA PRO A 97 15.07 4.61 -12.81
C PRO A 97 15.30 3.10 -12.71
N ALA A 98 14.53 2.42 -11.85
CA ALA A 98 14.63 0.98 -11.67
C ALA A 98 13.82 0.23 -12.73
N PRO A 99 14.31 -0.93 -13.23
CA PRO A 99 13.55 -1.74 -14.17
C PRO A 99 12.22 -2.17 -13.56
N THR A 100 11.14 -1.97 -14.29
CA THR A 100 9.78 -2.31 -13.85
C THR A 100 9.54 -3.81 -13.78
N GLY A 101 8.97 -4.27 -12.65
CA GLY A 101 8.17 -5.50 -12.54
C GLY A 101 8.79 -6.79 -13.10
N SER A 102 9.74 -7.40 -12.38
CA SER A 102 10.21 -8.78 -12.69
C SER A 102 9.28 -9.89 -12.18
N THR A 103 8.07 -9.56 -11.71
CA THR A 103 7.25 -10.49 -10.90
C THR A 103 5.85 -10.83 -11.45
N GLY A 104 5.41 -10.25 -12.57
CA GLY A 104 4.18 -10.65 -13.27
C GLY A 104 2.90 -10.55 -12.42
N THR A 105 2.84 -9.56 -11.52
CA THR A 105 1.65 -9.21 -10.73
C THR A 105 1.36 -7.70 -10.78
N PHE A 106 2.25 -6.93 -11.42
CA PHE A 106 2.15 -5.50 -11.61
C PHE A 106 2.76 -5.16 -12.97
N GLY A 107 2.15 -4.24 -13.71
CA GLY A 107 2.57 -3.87 -15.07
C GLY A 107 1.40 -3.54 -15.99
N THR A 108 1.69 -3.22 -17.25
CA THR A 108 0.68 -2.91 -18.27
C THR A 108 -0.17 -4.12 -18.68
N ASP A 109 0.26 -5.33 -18.31
CA ASP A 109 -0.47 -6.57 -18.56
C ASP A 109 -1.50 -6.88 -17.45
N GLU A 110 -1.48 -6.14 -16.34
CA GLU A 110 -2.40 -6.31 -15.20
C GLU A 110 -3.59 -5.36 -15.32
N ILE A 111 -4.55 -5.79 -16.15
CA ILE A 111 -5.79 -5.06 -16.43
C ILE A 111 -6.91 -5.70 -15.64
N HIS A 112 -7.56 -4.91 -14.79
CA HIS A 112 -8.66 -5.36 -13.94
C HIS A 112 -9.89 -4.50 -14.14
N SER A 113 -11.07 -5.12 -14.08
CA SER A 113 -12.30 -4.36 -14.10
C SER A 113 -12.61 -3.73 -12.74
N TYR A 114 -13.37 -2.63 -12.73
CA TYR A 114 -13.91 -2.05 -11.49
C TYR A 114 -14.77 -3.07 -10.72
N ASP A 115 -15.47 -3.93 -11.46
CA ASP A 115 -16.36 -4.95 -10.92
C ASP A 115 -15.62 -6.09 -10.25
N GLU A 116 -14.45 -6.49 -10.76
CA GLU A 116 -13.58 -7.47 -10.09
C GLU A 116 -13.23 -7.00 -8.69
N LEU A 117 -12.92 -5.72 -8.51
CA LEU A 117 -12.59 -5.20 -7.19
C LEU A 117 -13.84 -4.96 -6.32
N THR A 118 -14.99 -4.60 -6.89
CA THR A 118 -16.15 -4.17 -6.08
C THR A 118 -17.19 -5.26 -5.81
N LYS A 119 -17.11 -6.41 -6.48
CA LYS A 119 -18.06 -7.53 -6.33
C LYS A 119 -17.43 -8.74 -5.65
N ASN A 120 -18.29 -9.63 -5.15
CA ASN A 120 -17.91 -10.90 -4.52
C ASN A 120 -16.93 -10.80 -3.34
N ILE A 121 -16.73 -9.64 -2.71
CA ILE A 121 -15.81 -9.47 -1.58
C ILE A 121 -16.09 -10.51 -0.48
N GLY A 122 -15.11 -11.37 -0.19
CA GLY A 122 -15.24 -12.47 0.77
C GLY A 122 -16.02 -13.71 0.29
N GLY A 123 -16.52 -13.70 -0.95
CA GLY A 123 -17.23 -14.80 -1.59
C GLY A 123 -16.30 -15.80 -2.29
N ASN A 124 -16.89 -16.85 -2.88
CA ASN A 124 -16.18 -17.94 -3.55
C ASN A 124 -15.44 -17.53 -4.84
N LYS A 125 -15.75 -16.35 -5.39
CA LYS A 125 -15.09 -15.78 -6.58
C LYS A 125 -14.02 -14.74 -6.23
N ASP A 126 -13.78 -14.49 -4.94
CA ASP A 126 -12.78 -13.51 -4.48
C ASP A 126 -11.40 -14.15 -4.37
N THR A 127 -10.62 -14.04 -5.45
CA THR A 127 -9.28 -14.64 -5.51
C THR A 127 -8.28 -13.88 -4.63
N ASN A 128 -7.13 -14.50 -4.32
CA ASN A 128 -6.04 -13.82 -3.63
C ASN A 128 -5.51 -12.61 -4.41
N ILE A 129 -5.54 -12.66 -5.76
CA ILE A 129 -5.10 -11.57 -6.64
C ILE A 129 -6.07 -10.39 -6.51
N THR A 130 -7.37 -10.64 -6.70
CA THR A 130 -8.43 -9.63 -6.61
C THR A 130 -8.46 -8.96 -5.23
N MET A 131 -8.39 -9.76 -4.16
CA MET A 131 -8.29 -9.24 -2.79
C MET A 131 -7.02 -8.40 -2.60
N THR A 132 -5.87 -8.84 -3.12
CA THR A 132 -4.62 -8.08 -3.04
C THR A 132 -4.75 -6.73 -3.72
N HIS A 133 -5.21 -6.68 -4.96
CA HIS A 133 -5.37 -5.40 -5.69
C HIS A 133 -6.35 -4.46 -5.00
N ARG A 134 -7.49 -4.98 -4.52
CA ARG A 134 -8.49 -4.20 -3.80
C ARG A 134 -7.95 -3.60 -2.50
N VAL A 135 -7.27 -4.40 -1.67
CA VAL A 135 -6.76 -3.92 -0.38
C VAL A 135 -5.56 -2.99 -0.58
N LEU A 136 -4.67 -3.27 -1.54
CA LEU A 136 -3.58 -2.34 -1.88
C LEU A 136 -4.11 -1.00 -2.40
N LEU A 137 -5.12 -1.01 -3.27
CA LEU A 137 -5.78 0.20 -3.76
C LEU A 137 -6.33 1.05 -2.62
N LEU A 138 -6.93 0.42 -1.60
CA LEU A 138 -7.44 1.11 -0.42
C LEU A 138 -6.33 1.59 0.52
N LEU A 139 -5.31 0.77 0.79
CA LEU A 139 -4.35 1.04 1.87
C LEU A 139 -3.10 1.79 1.44
N GLU A 140 -2.71 1.77 0.18
CA GLU A 140 -1.53 2.49 -0.33
C GLU A 140 -1.66 2.96 -1.78
N GLY A 141 -2.80 2.75 -2.43
CA GLY A 141 -3.00 3.17 -3.81
C GLY A 141 -2.96 4.69 -3.96
N THR A 142 -2.34 5.15 -5.05
CA THR A 142 -2.46 6.54 -5.52
C THR A 142 -2.62 6.56 -7.03
N TRP A 143 -3.30 7.59 -7.54
CA TRP A 143 -3.55 7.75 -8.95
C TRP A 143 -2.31 8.24 -9.71
N LEU A 144 -2.16 7.77 -10.94
CA LEU A 144 -1.22 8.27 -11.95
C LEU A 144 -1.96 8.93 -13.13
N PHE A 145 -3.17 8.44 -13.45
CA PHE A 145 -4.04 9.01 -14.48
C PHE A 145 -5.51 8.80 -14.10
N ASN A 146 -6.37 9.74 -14.47
CA ASN A 146 -7.80 9.77 -14.12
C ASN A 146 -8.06 9.79 -12.60
N GLU A 147 -7.65 10.89 -11.94
CA GLU A 147 -7.85 11.08 -10.49
C GLU A 147 -9.31 10.93 -10.06
N ASN A 148 -10.25 11.43 -10.87
CA ASN A 148 -11.68 11.34 -10.56
C ASN A 148 -12.14 9.88 -10.55
N GLY A 149 -11.78 9.11 -11.59
CA GLY A 149 -12.08 7.68 -11.66
C GLY A 149 -11.50 6.89 -10.48
N PHE A 150 -10.28 7.24 -10.04
CA PHE A 150 -9.67 6.67 -8.83
C PHE A 150 -10.48 6.97 -7.56
N LYS A 151 -10.84 8.25 -7.33
CA LYS A 151 -11.61 8.67 -6.16
C LYS A 151 -13.00 8.03 -6.13
N GLU A 152 -13.68 7.98 -7.27
CA GLU A 152 -14.99 7.33 -7.42
C GLU A 152 -14.91 5.83 -7.13
N LEU A 153 -13.90 5.13 -7.66
CA LEU A 153 -13.71 3.71 -7.42
C LEU A 153 -13.45 3.43 -5.92
N ARG A 154 -12.60 4.22 -5.26
CA ARG A 154 -12.34 4.07 -3.82
C ARG A 154 -13.57 4.35 -2.98
N ALA A 155 -14.32 5.40 -3.31
CA ALA A 155 -15.58 5.70 -2.62
C ALA A 155 -16.59 4.56 -2.78
N ASN A 156 -16.72 4.00 -4.00
CA ASN A 156 -17.56 2.84 -4.27
C ASN A 156 -17.11 1.62 -3.45
N LEU A 157 -15.80 1.31 -3.42
CA LEU A 157 -15.25 0.21 -2.62
C LEU A 157 -15.54 0.37 -1.13
N LEU A 158 -15.25 1.53 -0.54
CA LEU A 158 -15.55 1.80 0.87
C LEU A 158 -17.04 1.65 1.17
N SER A 159 -17.89 2.07 0.24
CA SER A 159 -19.35 1.89 0.37
C SER A 159 -19.76 0.41 0.46
N LYS A 160 -19.00 -0.53 -0.14
CA LYS A 160 -19.27 -1.98 -0.05
C LYS A 160 -18.91 -2.56 1.31
N TYR A 161 -17.94 -1.97 2.01
CA TYR A 161 -17.48 -2.47 3.30
C TYR A 161 -18.26 -1.90 4.49
N ILE A 162 -18.79 -0.68 4.37
CA ILE A 162 -19.45 0.02 5.46
C ILE A 162 -20.96 -0.17 5.30
N ALA A 163 -21.56 -0.88 6.25
CA ALA A 163 -22.99 -1.21 6.26
C ALA A 163 -23.86 0.05 6.38
N ASP A 164 -25.05 0.01 5.76
CA ASP A 164 -26.04 1.10 5.81
C ASP A 164 -26.49 1.44 7.23
N GLU A 165 -26.63 0.42 8.08
CA GLU A 165 -26.96 0.57 9.49
C GLU A 165 -25.84 -0.02 10.34
N GLN A 166 -25.15 0.83 11.10
CA GLN A 166 -24.14 0.41 12.06
C GLN A 166 -24.13 1.39 13.24
N PRO A 167 -24.51 0.95 14.45
CA PRO A 167 -24.49 1.80 15.64
C PRO A 167 -23.13 2.46 15.89
N ALA A 168 -23.14 3.63 16.54
CA ALA A 168 -21.92 4.21 17.08
C ALA A 168 -21.27 3.27 18.09
N GLY A 169 -19.94 3.32 18.18
CA GLY A 169 -19.16 2.43 19.04
C GLY A 169 -18.92 1.04 18.44
N GLN A 170 -19.49 0.72 17.27
CA GLN A 170 -19.17 -0.52 16.56
C GLN A 170 -18.10 -0.28 15.51
N ILE A 171 -17.14 -1.21 15.44
CA ILE A 171 -16.10 -1.23 14.42
C ILE A 171 -16.64 -1.68 13.07
N THR A 172 -16.12 -1.11 11.98
CA THR A 172 -16.42 -1.56 10.60
C THR A 172 -15.72 -2.90 10.34
N SER A 173 -16.27 -3.96 10.94
CA SER A 173 -15.65 -5.28 11.00
C SER A 173 -15.42 -5.89 9.62
N PHE A 174 -16.30 -5.64 8.64
CA PHE A 174 -16.11 -6.21 7.30
C PHE A 174 -14.84 -5.68 6.61
N LEU A 175 -14.60 -4.36 6.65
CA LEU A 175 -13.34 -3.77 6.15
C LEU A 175 -12.14 -4.30 6.92
N LEU A 176 -12.21 -4.27 8.26
CA LEU A 176 -11.11 -4.72 9.11
C LEU A 176 -10.77 -6.19 8.85
N ASN A 177 -11.78 -7.05 8.71
CA ASN A 177 -11.60 -8.47 8.46
C ASN A 177 -10.95 -8.71 7.10
N ASP A 178 -11.28 -7.94 6.06
CA ASP A 178 -10.64 -8.09 4.76
C ASP A 178 -9.18 -7.59 4.77
N ILE A 179 -8.88 -6.54 5.55
CA ILE A 179 -7.50 -6.08 5.82
C ILE A 179 -6.69 -7.16 6.56
N ILE A 180 -7.25 -7.76 7.61
CA ILE A 180 -6.64 -8.85 8.38
C ILE A 180 -6.42 -10.08 7.48
N ARG A 181 -7.44 -10.45 6.69
CA ARG A 181 -7.40 -11.55 5.73
C ARG A 181 -6.28 -11.32 4.72
N PHE A 182 -6.21 -10.13 4.11
CA PHE A 182 -5.13 -9.77 3.19
C PHE A 182 -3.76 -9.93 3.83
N TYR A 183 -3.54 -9.39 5.03
CA TYR A 183 -2.26 -9.47 5.70
C TYR A 183 -1.85 -10.92 6.00
N ARG A 184 -2.78 -11.73 6.53
CA ARG A 184 -2.53 -13.16 6.84
C ARG A 184 -2.28 -13.97 5.56
N THR A 185 -3.04 -13.73 4.50
CA THR A 185 -2.81 -14.34 3.18
C THR A 185 -1.43 -13.98 2.64
N MET A 186 -1.05 -12.71 2.64
CA MET A 186 0.27 -12.26 2.19
C MET A 186 1.42 -12.90 2.99
N THR A 187 1.27 -13.06 4.31
CA THR A 187 2.28 -13.75 5.13
C THR A 187 2.38 -15.24 4.81
N THR A 188 1.28 -15.88 4.43
CA THR A 188 1.23 -17.29 4.01
C THR A 188 1.80 -17.46 2.60
N ASP A 189 1.43 -16.59 1.66
CA ASP A 189 1.95 -16.57 0.29
C ASP A 189 3.46 -16.33 0.24
N PHE A 190 3.99 -15.55 1.19
CA PHE A 190 5.43 -15.41 1.36
C PHE A 190 6.11 -16.77 1.63
N ALA A 191 5.51 -17.64 2.44
CA ALA A 191 6.03 -18.97 2.67
C ALA A 191 6.05 -19.78 1.37
N ASN A 192 4.94 -19.80 0.63
CA ASN A 192 4.87 -20.47 -0.69
C ASN A 192 5.95 -19.96 -1.66
N LYS A 193 6.06 -18.63 -1.85
CA LYS A 193 7.04 -18.01 -2.76
C LYS A 193 8.49 -18.40 -2.43
N VAL A 194 8.81 -18.52 -1.15
CA VAL A 194 10.16 -18.87 -0.68
C VAL A 194 10.41 -20.38 -0.75
N PHE A 195 9.48 -21.19 -0.28
CA PHE A 195 9.70 -22.63 -0.10
C PHE A 195 9.39 -23.45 -1.35
N GLU A 196 8.31 -23.13 -2.07
CA GLU A 196 7.89 -23.89 -3.26
C GLU A 196 8.48 -23.29 -4.53
N ARG A 197 8.50 -21.95 -4.65
CA ARG A 197 8.93 -21.25 -5.87
C ARG A 197 10.40 -20.84 -5.86
N GLY A 198 11.13 -21.12 -4.78
CA GLY A 198 12.58 -20.86 -4.67
C GLY A 198 12.99 -19.39 -4.83
N GLN A 199 12.07 -18.43 -4.60
CA GLN A 199 12.37 -17.01 -4.77
C GLN A 199 13.28 -16.47 -3.65
N SER A 200 13.97 -15.36 -3.92
CA SER A 200 14.86 -14.75 -2.93
C SER A 200 14.13 -14.33 -1.64
N TRP A 201 14.73 -14.66 -0.50
CA TRP A 201 14.08 -14.60 0.81
C TRP A 201 14.38 -13.30 1.56
N GLY A 202 15.64 -12.84 1.56
CA GLY A 202 16.12 -11.78 2.45
C GLY A 202 15.32 -10.48 2.33
N LEU A 203 15.38 -9.81 1.17
CA LEU A 203 14.69 -8.53 0.96
C LEU A 203 13.17 -8.64 1.14
N ARG A 204 12.57 -9.75 0.68
CA ARG A 204 11.12 -9.99 0.86
C ARG A 204 10.75 -10.12 2.35
N SER A 205 11.56 -10.84 3.13
CA SER A 205 11.40 -11.00 4.57
C SER A 205 11.51 -9.67 5.30
N VAL A 206 12.48 -8.83 4.90
CA VAL A 206 12.63 -7.47 5.44
C VAL A 206 11.37 -6.66 5.14
N LYS A 207 10.99 -6.51 3.86
CA LYS A 207 9.80 -5.73 3.45
C LYS A 207 8.52 -6.23 4.12
N LEU A 208 8.40 -7.54 4.37
CA LEU A 208 7.28 -8.11 5.14
C LEU A 208 7.26 -7.66 6.60
N SER A 209 8.44 -7.52 7.21
CA SER A 209 8.57 -7.15 8.62
C SER A 209 8.38 -5.65 8.88
N TYR A 210 8.50 -4.81 7.85
CA TYR A 210 8.34 -3.36 7.92
C TYR A 210 7.19 -2.87 7.04
N SER A 211 7.44 -2.51 5.77
CA SER A 211 6.47 -1.85 4.88
C SER A 211 5.09 -2.49 4.87
N ARG A 212 5.03 -3.82 4.73
CA ARG A 212 3.77 -4.57 4.70
C ARG A 212 3.05 -4.62 6.05
N LYS A 213 3.81 -4.62 7.15
CA LYS A 213 3.28 -4.54 8.51
C LYS A 213 2.77 -3.14 8.82
N LEU A 214 3.50 -2.11 8.41
CA LEU A 214 3.08 -0.73 8.51
C LEU A 214 1.81 -0.48 7.70
N LEU A 215 1.72 -1.04 6.49
CA LEU A 215 0.51 -0.99 5.67
C LEU A 215 -0.71 -1.58 6.39
N TYR A 216 -0.54 -2.78 6.94
CA TYR A 216 -1.57 -3.46 7.74
C TYR A 216 -1.99 -2.61 8.96
N PHE A 217 -1.02 -2.10 9.71
CA PHE A 217 -1.25 -1.22 10.85
C PHE A 217 -1.98 0.06 10.45
N GLY A 218 -1.57 0.70 9.35
CA GLY A 218 -2.22 1.88 8.80
C GLY A 218 -3.67 1.64 8.40
N GLY A 219 -4.03 0.42 8.00
CA GLY A 219 -5.42 0.01 7.78
C GLY A 219 -6.22 -0.19 9.06
N ILE A 220 -5.61 -0.83 10.08
CA ILE A 220 -6.21 -1.01 11.42
C ILE A 220 -6.62 0.35 12.01
N ILE A 221 -5.68 1.29 12.06
CA ILE A 221 -5.93 2.59 12.70
C ILE A 221 -6.95 3.41 11.90
N ALA A 222 -6.96 3.32 10.57
CA ALA A 222 -7.97 3.98 9.75
C ALA A 222 -9.40 3.50 10.08
N VAL A 223 -9.59 2.20 10.32
CA VAL A 223 -10.88 1.66 10.75
C VAL A 223 -11.21 2.03 12.20
N ALA A 224 -10.20 2.03 13.07
CA ALA A 224 -10.36 2.38 14.48
C ALA A 224 -10.85 3.82 14.69
N GLU A 225 -10.29 4.78 13.96
CA GLU A 225 -10.70 6.20 14.04
C GLU A 225 -12.18 6.42 13.72
N ALA A 226 -12.79 5.54 12.93
CA ALA A 226 -14.18 5.70 12.48
C ALA A 226 -15.24 5.19 13.47
N VAL A 227 -14.83 4.57 14.58
CA VAL A 227 -15.73 3.89 15.55
C VAL A 227 -16.77 4.86 16.15
N ASN A 228 -16.39 6.11 16.36
CA ASN A 228 -17.24 7.10 17.04
C ASN A 228 -18.22 7.83 16.10
N HIS A 229 -18.15 7.61 14.78
CA HIS A 229 -19.11 8.19 13.85
C HIS A 229 -20.43 7.40 13.86
N GLU A 230 -21.56 8.10 13.87
CA GLU A 230 -22.88 7.48 13.84
C GLU A 230 -23.35 7.23 12.40
N LYS A 231 -23.12 8.19 11.51
CA LYS A 231 -23.61 8.11 10.13
C LYS A 231 -22.65 7.34 9.24
N ARG A 232 -23.18 6.50 8.35
CA ARG A 232 -22.41 5.81 7.31
C ARG A 232 -21.56 6.75 6.48
N SER A 233 -22.12 7.89 6.05
CA SER A 233 -21.39 8.87 5.25
C SER A 233 -20.19 9.46 5.99
N GLU A 234 -20.33 9.70 7.31
CA GLU A 234 -19.25 10.19 8.16
C GLU A 234 -18.15 9.13 8.34
N LYS A 235 -18.53 7.85 8.55
CA LYS A 235 -17.58 6.73 8.59
C LYS A 235 -16.80 6.59 7.28
N ILE A 236 -17.49 6.61 6.14
CA ILE A 236 -16.87 6.54 4.81
C ILE A 236 -15.89 7.70 4.65
N ALA A 237 -16.31 8.93 4.97
CA ALA A 237 -15.46 10.12 4.82
C ALA A 237 -14.22 10.06 5.72
N ALA A 238 -14.38 9.68 6.99
CA ALA A 238 -13.27 9.57 7.95
C ALA A 238 -12.25 8.50 7.52
N ILE A 239 -12.73 7.31 7.11
CA ILE A 239 -11.84 6.25 6.60
C ILE A 239 -11.18 6.71 5.30
N SER A 240 -11.92 7.32 4.38
CA SER A 240 -11.39 7.79 3.10
C SER A 240 -10.27 8.83 3.30
N ASP A 241 -10.47 9.82 4.16
CA ASP A 241 -9.47 10.88 4.42
C ASP A 241 -8.15 10.30 4.95
N LEU A 242 -8.23 9.33 5.87
CA LEU A 242 -7.04 8.64 6.36
C LEU A 242 -6.42 7.76 5.27
N LEU A 243 -7.23 7.05 4.51
CA LEU A 243 -6.72 6.17 3.45
C LEU A 243 -6.14 6.94 2.25
N ASP A 244 -6.49 8.22 2.05
CA ASP A 244 -5.94 9.08 1.00
C ASP A 244 -4.46 9.45 1.19
N VAL A 245 -3.89 9.18 2.36
CA VAL A 245 -2.48 9.42 2.65
C VAL A 245 -1.70 8.15 2.97
N SER A 246 -0.37 8.26 2.97
CA SER A 246 0.52 7.13 3.24
C SER A 246 0.31 6.55 4.65
N PRO A 247 0.61 5.26 4.88
CA PRO A 247 0.51 4.67 6.22
C PRO A 247 1.30 5.41 7.31
N LEU A 248 2.49 5.98 7.02
CA LEU A 248 3.22 6.81 7.98
C LEU A 248 2.49 8.13 8.24
N GLU A 249 1.99 8.77 7.19
CA GLU A 249 1.25 10.02 7.34
C GLU A 249 -0.01 9.84 8.17
N ARG A 250 -0.71 8.70 8.04
CA ARG A 250 -1.86 8.35 8.91
C ARG A 250 -1.49 8.42 10.39
N ILE A 251 -0.41 7.74 10.80
CA ILE A 251 0.06 7.73 12.19
C ILE A 251 0.36 9.16 12.67
N CYS A 252 1.03 9.96 11.83
CA CYS A 252 1.34 11.35 12.14
C CYS A 252 0.09 12.24 12.26
N ARG A 253 -0.89 12.08 11.36
CA ARG A 253 -2.15 12.84 11.37
C ARG A 253 -2.98 12.52 12.61
N ILE A 254 -3.05 11.25 12.97
CA ILE A 254 -3.81 10.79 14.14
C ILE A 254 -3.18 11.32 15.43
N ASN A 255 -1.86 11.18 15.62
CA ASN A 255 -1.24 11.62 16.87
C ASN A 255 0.25 11.98 16.75
N ASN A 256 0.60 13.11 16.14
CA ASN A 256 1.99 13.58 16.07
C ASN A 256 2.63 13.98 17.41
N SER A 257 1.81 14.23 18.45
CA SER A 257 2.30 14.57 19.79
C SER A 257 2.72 13.36 20.62
N ASN A 258 2.33 12.15 20.22
CA ASN A 258 2.68 10.91 20.91
C ASN A 258 4.19 10.61 20.75
N GLU A 259 4.86 10.29 21.85
CA GLU A 259 6.26 9.85 21.82
C GLU A 259 6.44 8.58 20.99
N HIS A 260 5.48 7.65 21.06
CA HIS A 260 5.49 6.43 20.26
C HIS A 260 5.38 6.70 18.75
N THR A 261 4.80 7.83 18.34
CA THR A 261 4.79 8.20 16.91
C THR A 261 6.22 8.45 16.43
N LYS A 262 7.03 9.18 17.20
CA LYS A 262 8.43 9.40 16.86
C LYS A 262 9.21 8.08 16.87
N GLU A 263 9.00 7.23 17.87
CA GLU A 263 9.67 5.94 17.96
C GLU A 263 9.40 5.05 16.73
N VAL A 264 8.16 5.02 16.24
CA VAL A 264 7.77 4.30 15.01
C VAL A 264 8.52 4.86 13.81
N PHE A 265 8.60 6.19 13.67
CA PHE A 265 9.31 6.84 12.58
C PHE A 265 10.81 6.57 12.64
N GLU A 266 11.45 6.63 13.81
CA GLU A 266 12.88 6.30 13.98
C GLU A 266 13.19 4.86 13.56
N ALA A 267 12.33 3.91 13.95
CA ALA A 267 12.50 2.51 13.58
C ALA A 267 12.29 2.28 12.07
N TYR A 268 11.35 3.01 11.47
CA TYR A 268 11.07 2.91 10.04
C TYR A 268 12.13 3.59 9.17
N GLU A 269 12.62 4.75 9.60
CA GLU A 269 13.76 5.50 9.04
C GLU A 269 14.98 4.59 8.93
N TYR A 270 15.31 3.88 10.02
CA TYR A 270 16.41 2.93 10.03
C TYR A 270 16.21 1.80 9.00
N PHE A 271 15.00 1.27 8.88
CA PHE A 271 14.68 0.28 7.85
C PHE A 271 14.90 0.84 6.43
N LEU A 272 14.37 2.04 6.12
CA LEU A 272 14.54 2.67 4.81
C LEU A 272 16.02 2.89 4.50
N LYS A 273 16.81 3.38 5.47
CA LYS A 273 18.25 3.53 5.32
C LYS A 273 18.95 2.25 4.87
N ILE A 274 18.58 1.10 5.45
CA ILE A 274 19.17 -0.20 5.09
C ILE A 274 18.77 -0.65 3.68
N ILE A 275 17.50 -0.47 3.28
CA ILE A 275 17.04 -0.95 1.97
C ILE A 275 17.36 -0.02 0.80
N SER A 276 17.74 1.24 1.09
CA SER A 276 18.26 2.21 0.12
C SER A 276 19.77 2.10 -0.08
N ASP A 277 20.49 1.44 0.82
CA ASP A 277 21.91 1.13 0.63
C ASP A 277 22.06 0.03 -0.43
N ALA A 278 22.69 0.36 -1.57
CA ALA A 278 22.80 -0.55 -2.71
C ALA A 278 23.53 -1.86 -2.36
N GLU A 279 24.56 -1.80 -1.52
CA GLU A 279 25.33 -2.99 -1.13
C GLU A 279 24.49 -3.89 -0.21
N LYS A 280 23.90 -3.33 0.84
CA LYS A 280 23.02 -4.08 1.76
C LYS A 280 21.79 -4.61 1.04
N ARG A 281 21.19 -3.83 0.14
CA ARG A 281 20.05 -4.25 -0.70
C ARG A 281 20.42 -5.42 -1.58
N LYS A 282 21.60 -5.40 -2.22
CA LYS A 282 22.11 -6.53 -3.01
C LYS A 282 22.30 -7.77 -2.15
N GLN A 283 23.00 -7.64 -1.01
CA GLN A 283 23.19 -8.74 -0.05
C GLN A 283 21.86 -9.36 0.35
N LEU A 284 20.85 -8.54 0.69
CA LEU A 284 19.51 -9.00 1.07
C LEU A 284 18.73 -9.61 -0.11
N SER A 285 18.92 -9.12 -1.33
CA SER A 285 18.22 -9.60 -2.53
C SER A 285 18.73 -10.96 -2.99
N GLU A 286 20.00 -11.27 -2.75
CA GLU A 286 20.63 -12.55 -3.09
C GLU A 286 20.53 -13.57 -1.93
N LEU A 287 20.19 -13.10 -0.72
CA LEU A 287 20.15 -13.93 0.49
C LEU A 287 19.08 -15.03 0.43
N LYS A 288 19.54 -16.27 0.58
CA LYS A 288 18.70 -17.44 0.85
C LYS A 288 18.46 -17.59 2.35
N LYS A 289 17.34 -18.24 2.70
CA LYS A 289 16.94 -18.43 4.10
C LYS A 289 17.94 -19.26 4.92
N ILE A 290 18.61 -20.22 4.29
CA ILE A 290 19.56 -21.11 4.94
C ILE A 290 20.81 -20.34 5.42
N ASP A 291 21.27 -19.36 4.64
CA ASP A 291 22.47 -18.56 4.88
C ASP A 291 22.19 -17.31 5.75
N ARG A 292 20.98 -17.19 6.31
CA ARG A 292 20.54 -15.96 7.01
C ARG A 292 21.43 -15.54 8.18
N ASN A 293 22.08 -16.51 8.83
CA ASN A 293 22.96 -16.24 9.97
C ASN A 293 24.36 -15.79 9.53
N GLU A 294 24.66 -15.84 8.24
CA GLU A 294 25.96 -15.46 7.66
C GLU A 294 25.90 -14.06 7.04
N SER A 295 24.71 -13.49 6.82
CA SER A 295 24.53 -12.16 6.24
C SER A 295 24.58 -11.07 7.31
N PRO A 296 25.60 -10.19 7.32
CA PRO A 296 25.67 -9.09 8.28
C PRO A 296 24.49 -8.12 8.13
N ALA A 297 24.10 -7.79 6.88
CA ALA A 297 22.95 -6.93 6.61
C ALA A 297 21.64 -7.52 7.16
N TYR A 298 21.45 -8.85 7.10
CA TYR A 298 20.27 -9.49 7.67
C TYR A 298 20.32 -9.51 9.21
N LEU A 299 21.47 -9.80 9.81
CA LEU A 299 21.62 -9.82 11.26
C LEU A 299 21.36 -8.45 11.88
N GLU A 300 21.89 -7.39 11.26
CA GLU A 300 21.68 -6.00 11.65
C GLU A 300 20.18 -5.65 11.70
N ILE A 301 19.44 -5.97 10.64
CA ILE A 301 18.01 -5.67 10.58
C ILE A 301 17.13 -6.67 11.35
N ARG A 302 17.66 -7.83 11.77
CA ARG A 302 16.86 -8.86 12.43
C ARG A 302 16.37 -8.41 13.81
N GLU A 303 17.26 -7.77 14.57
CA GLU A 303 16.94 -7.35 15.95
C GLU A 303 15.93 -6.20 15.95
N THR A 304 16.11 -5.22 15.07
CA THR A 304 15.24 -4.04 14.97
C THR A 304 13.83 -4.35 14.46
N ARG A 305 13.60 -5.51 13.83
CA ARG A 305 12.24 -5.93 13.39
C ARG A 305 11.29 -6.19 14.54
N LYS A 306 11.80 -6.75 15.64
CA LYS A 306 10.99 -7.02 16.83
C LYS A 306 10.62 -5.72 17.52
N GLU A 307 11.59 -4.82 17.63
CA GLU A 307 11.40 -3.48 18.17
C GLU A 307 10.33 -2.71 17.38
N PHE A 308 10.36 -2.78 16.04
CA PHE A 308 9.32 -2.14 15.22
C PHE A 308 7.91 -2.65 15.54
N SER A 309 7.73 -3.97 15.68
CA SER A 309 6.43 -4.54 16.09
C SER A 309 6.00 -4.05 17.48
N GLN A 310 6.93 -3.97 18.42
CA GLN A 310 6.67 -3.51 19.78
C GLN A 310 6.26 -2.03 19.78
N LYS A 311 6.97 -1.18 19.04
CA LYS A 311 6.65 0.24 18.89
C LYS A 311 5.25 0.47 18.30
N LEU A 312 4.86 -0.29 17.27
CA LEU A 312 3.50 -0.24 16.74
C LEU A 312 2.45 -0.68 17.77
N SER A 313 2.74 -1.74 18.53
CA SER A 313 1.85 -2.21 19.60
C SER A 313 1.71 -1.19 20.72
N SER A 314 2.82 -0.60 21.18
CA SER A 314 2.82 0.45 22.20
C SER A 314 2.05 1.68 21.73
N TRP A 315 2.23 2.08 20.47
CA TRP A 315 1.46 3.16 19.87
C TRP A 315 -0.06 2.87 19.93
N LEU A 316 -0.47 1.67 19.54
CA LEU A 316 -1.89 1.27 19.53
C LEU A 316 -2.49 1.30 20.93
N CYS A 317 -1.84 0.67 21.91
CA CYS A 317 -2.33 0.60 23.28
C CYS A 317 -2.30 1.94 24.01
N ASN A 318 -1.33 2.80 23.67
CA ASN A 318 -1.28 4.15 24.24
C ASN A 318 -2.38 5.05 23.65
N HIS A 319 -2.66 4.89 22.36
CA HIS A 319 -3.63 5.75 21.68
C HIS A 319 -5.09 5.32 21.93
N TYR A 320 -5.39 4.03 21.82
CA TYR A 320 -6.73 3.48 22.05
C TYR A 320 -6.83 2.86 23.44
N GLN A 321 -7.78 3.37 24.23
CA GLN A 321 -8.09 2.85 25.57
C GLN A 321 -8.42 1.34 25.53
N ASP A 322 -8.24 0.65 26.65
CA ASP A 322 -8.41 -0.81 26.75
C ASP A 322 -9.82 -1.30 26.36
N ASP A 323 -10.84 -0.45 26.50
CA ASP A 323 -12.23 -0.73 26.13
C ASP A 323 -12.55 -0.44 24.66
N HIS A 324 -11.62 0.14 23.90
CA HIS A 324 -11.81 0.41 22.48
C HIS A 324 -12.00 -0.91 21.71
N PRO A 325 -13.04 -1.03 20.84
CA PRO A 325 -13.40 -2.29 20.19
C PRO A 325 -12.30 -2.85 19.27
N ILE A 326 -11.32 -2.02 18.86
CA ILE A 326 -10.18 -2.46 18.05
C ILE A 326 -9.40 -3.61 18.70
N HIS A 327 -9.21 -3.56 20.03
CA HIS A 327 -8.41 -4.56 20.75
C HIS A 327 -9.04 -5.94 20.66
N ASN A 328 -10.36 -6.01 20.83
CA ASN A 328 -11.10 -7.27 20.71
C ASN A 328 -11.15 -7.77 19.27
N ALA A 329 -11.41 -6.88 18.31
CA ALA A 329 -11.53 -7.22 16.88
C ALA A 329 -10.22 -7.69 16.23
N LEU A 330 -9.06 -7.42 16.84
CA LEU A 330 -7.78 -7.96 16.38
C LEU A 330 -7.54 -9.41 16.85
N LEU A 331 -8.26 -9.85 17.88
CA LEU A 331 -8.17 -11.20 18.44
C LEU A 331 -9.21 -12.16 17.85
N PHE A 332 -10.43 -11.66 17.62
CA PHE A 332 -11.60 -12.44 17.20
C PHE A 332 -12.23 -11.88 15.94
#